data_AF-A0A8T4Q0G9-F1
#
_entry.id   AF-A0A8T4Q0G9-F1
#
_cell.length_a   1.000
_cell.length_b   1.000
_cell.length_c   1.000
_cell.angle_alpha   90.00
_cell.angle_beta   90.00
_cell.angle_gamma   90.00
#
_symmetry.space_group_name_H-M   'P 1'
#
loop_
_entity.id
_entity.type
_entity.pdbx_description
1 polymer ?
#
loop_
_entity_poly.entity_id
_entity_poly.type
_entity_poly.pdbx_seq_one_letter_code
_entity_poly.pdbx_strand_id
1 'polypeptide(L)'
;MENKKGLSPLVATFMLVVFALIIGTVAMAWGKNYVPPAMEEKPAAQICLNVAQIDTPLKELQVKHLTGQISEEEYLEQEKTIVSS
;
A
#
# COMPACT_ATOMS: atom_id res chain seq x y z
N MET A 1 -44.23 -44.23 7.40
CA MET A 1 -42.97 -44.23 8.16
C MET A 1 -42.07 -43.19 7.54
N GLU A 2 -41.90 -42.05 8.21
CA GLU A 2 -41.22 -40.88 7.67
C GLU A 2 -39.70 -41.11 7.70
N ASN A 3 -39.10 -41.16 6.51
CA ASN A 3 -37.65 -41.28 6.34
C ASN A 3 -36.97 -39.97 6.76
N LYS A 4 -36.72 -39.79 8.07
CA LYS A 4 -35.88 -38.70 8.57
C LYS A 4 -34.42 -39.03 8.25
N LYS A 5 -33.96 -38.62 7.07
CA LYS A 5 -32.53 -38.58 6.73
C LYS A 5 -31.87 -37.55 7.65
N GLY A 6 -31.37 -38.01 8.80
CA GLY A 6 -30.57 -37.19 9.69
C GLY A 6 -29.39 -36.64 8.93
N LEU A 7 -29.20 -35.32 8.95
CA LEU A 7 -27.98 -34.70 8.49
C LEU A 7 -26.82 -35.33 9.27
N SER A 8 -25.87 -35.94 8.55
CA SER A 8 -24.67 -36.46 9.19
C SER A 8 -23.97 -35.30 9.91
N PRO A 9 -23.57 -35.45 11.18
CA PRO A 9 -22.94 -34.38 11.96
C PRO A 9 -21.77 -33.70 11.24
N LEU A 10 -21.05 -34.46 10.41
CA LEU A 10 -19.94 -33.98 9.59
C LEU A 10 -20.38 -32.99 8.49
N VAL A 11 -21.57 -33.20 7.91
CA VAL A 11 -22.12 -32.30 6.88
C VAL A 11 -22.57 -30.99 7.52
N ALA A 12 -23.15 -31.05 8.72
CA ALA A 12 -23.59 -29.88 9.45
C ALA A 12 -22.40 -28.97 9.84
N THR A 13 -21.30 -29.55 10.33
CA THR A 13 -20.09 -28.78 10.66
C THR A 13 -19.45 -28.18 9.42
N PHE A 14 -19.36 -28.94 8.33
CA PHE A 14 -18.84 -28.41 7.06
C PHE A 14 -19.69 -27.23 6.55
N MET A 15 -21.02 -27.36 6.60
CA MET A 15 -21.93 -26.31 6.18
C MET A 15 -21.80 -25.05 7.04
N LEU A 16 -21.59 -25.20 8.36
CA LEU A 16 -21.35 -24.08 9.28
C LEU A 16 -20.02 -23.37 8.99
N VAL A 17 -18.94 -24.11 8.72
CA VAL A 17 -17.63 -23.52 8.41
C VAL A 17 -17.70 -22.70 7.11
N VAL A 18 -18.30 -23.26 6.06
CA VAL A 18 -18.47 -22.54 4.78
C VAL A 18 -19.33 -21.29 4.97
N PHE A 19 -20.41 -21.40 5.74
CA PHE A 19 -21.27 -20.26 6.05
C PHE A 19 -20.54 -19.15 6.81
N ALA A 20 -19.72 -19.50 7.80
CA ALA A 20 -18.91 -18.55 8.54
C ALA A 20 -17.90 -17.81 7.65
N LEU A 21 -17.26 -18.50 6.70
CA LEU A 21 -16.36 -17.88 5.73
C LEU A 21 -17.08 -16.88 4.82
N ILE A 22 -18.29 -17.21 4.36
CA ILE A 22 -19.09 -16.30 3.53
C ILE A 22 -19.48 -15.05 4.32
N ILE A 23 -19.95 -15.21 5.56
CA ILE A 23 -20.29 -14.06 6.42
C ILE A 23 -19.04 -13.20 6.68
N GLY A 24 -17.90 -13.83 6.98
CA GLY A 24 -16.64 -13.11 7.23
C GLY A 24 -16.21 -12.25 6.05
N THR A 25 -16.28 -12.79 4.84
CA THR A 25 -15.92 -12.06 3.61
C THR A 25 -16.87 -10.90 3.31
N VAL A 26 -18.18 -11.10 3.49
CA VAL A 26 -19.18 -10.02 3.32
C VAL A 26 -18.97 -8.92 4.37
N ALA A 27 -18.72 -9.28 5.62
CA ALA A 27 -18.46 -8.33 6.70
C ALA A 27 -17.18 -7.51 6.43
N MET A 28 -16.10 -8.14 5.95
CA MET A 28 -14.87 -7.42 5.55
C MET A 28 -15.10 -6.52 4.34
N ALA A 29 -15.89 -6.96 3.36
CA ALA A 29 -16.24 -6.15 2.20
C ALA A 29 -17.04 -4.90 2.58
N TRP A 30 -17.94 -5.01 3.57
CA TRP A 30 -18.65 -3.87 4.13
C TRP A 30 -17.73 -2.98 4.98
N GLY A 31 -16.89 -3.57 5.82
CA GLY A 31 -15.90 -2.85 6.63
C GLY A 31 -14.98 -1.96 5.79
N LYS A 32 -14.59 -2.41 4.59
CA LYS A 32 -13.78 -1.62 3.64
C LYS A 32 -14.46 -0.32 3.20
N ASN A 33 -15.78 -0.24 3.18
CA ASN A 33 -16.50 0.98 2.81
C ASN A 33 -16.68 1.95 4.00
N TYR A 34 -16.58 1.46 5.24
CA TYR A 34 -16.73 2.27 6.45
C TYR A 34 -15.41 2.82 6.97
N VAL A 35 -14.32 2.09 6.77
CA VAL A 35 -12.98 2.58 7.09
C VAL A 35 -12.50 3.38 5.88
N PRO A 36 -12.26 4.70 5.98
CA PRO A 36 -11.57 5.42 4.92
C PRO A 36 -10.27 4.68 4.63
N PRO A 37 -9.89 4.44 3.36
CA PRO A 37 -8.71 3.64 3.05
C PRO A 37 -7.58 4.13 3.93
N ALA A 38 -7.15 3.29 4.88
CA ALA A 38 -5.91 3.53 5.60
C ALA A 38 -4.92 3.72 4.47
N MET A 39 -4.36 4.93 4.37
CA MET A 39 -3.46 5.33 3.29
C MET A 39 -2.63 4.11 2.98
N GLU A 40 -2.82 3.54 1.78
CA GLU A 40 -1.99 2.44 1.33
C GLU A 40 -0.57 2.91 1.64
N GLU A 41 0.12 2.18 2.52
CA GLU A 41 1.56 2.35 2.63
C GLU A 41 2.06 2.07 1.23
N LYS A 42 2.29 3.15 0.49
CA LYS A 42 2.86 3.13 -0.83
C LYS A 42 4.06 2.20 -0.73
N PRO A 43 4.17 1.13 -1.54
CA PRO A 43 5.45 0.46 -1.68
C PRO A 43 6.46 1.56 -2.03
N ALA A 44 7.57 1.54 -1.29
CA ALA A 44 8.57 2.59 -1.21
C ALA A 44 8.65 3.54 -2.42
N ALA A 45 8.56 4.84 -2.13
CA ALA A 45 9.12 5.91 -2.95
C ALA A 45 8.57 6.07 -4.38
N GLN A 46 7.26 6.32 -4.53
CA GLN A 46 6.82 7.16 -5.65
C GLN A 46 6.93 8.63 -5.21
N ILE A 47 8.14 9.17 -5.35
CA ILE A 47 8.43 10.59 -5.17
C ILE A 47 7.71 11.32 -6.32
N CYS A 48 6.56 11.90 -6.04
CA CYS A 48 5.85 12.77 -6.97
C CYS A 48 6.61 14.09 -7.04
N LEU A 49 7.73 14.13 -7.77
CA LEU A 49 8.40 15.37 -8.12
C LEU A 49 7.50 16.10 -9.11
N ASN A 50 6.75 17.07 -8.61
CA ASN A 50 6.07 18.02 -9.48
C ASN A 50 7.15 18.87 -10.14
N VAL A 51 7.52 18.51 -11.38
CA VAL A 51 8.57 19.18 -12.17
C VAL A 51 8.32 20.69 -12.30
N ALA A 52 7.06 21.13 -12.16
CA ALA A 52 6.69 22.55 -12.15
C ALA A 52 7.09 23.32 -10.87
N GLN A 53 7.58 22.64 -9.82
CA GLN A 53 8.03 23.24 -8.55
C GLN A 53 9.54 23.08 -8.32
N ILE A 54 10.29 22.70 -9.36
CA ILE A 54 11.75 22.68 -9.34
C ILE A 54 12.21 24.08 -9.74
N ASP A 55 12.22 24.97 -8.74
CA ASP A 55 12.54 26.38 -8.87
C ASP A 55 13.91 26.74 -8.29
N THR A 56 14.58 25.77 -7.64
CA THR A 56 15.87 25.98 -7.00
C THR A 56 16.91 24.94 -7.42
N PRO A 57 18.19 25.35 -7.55
CA PRO A 57 19.28 24.46 -7.99
C PRO A 57 19.49 23.27 -7.04
N LEU A 58 19.14 23.44 -5.75
CA LEU A 58 19.22 22.37 -4.76
C LEU A 58 18.18 21.26 -5.02
N LYS A 59 16.96 21.63 -5.44
CA LYS A 59 15.92 20.65 -5.76
C LYS A 59 16.27 19.86 -7.02
N GLU A 60 16.86 20.50 -8.03
CA GLU A 60 17.37 19.81 -9.23
C GLU A 60 18.42 18.76 -8.88
N LEU A 61 19.35 19.12 -7.99
CA LEU A 61 20.39 18.23 -7.50
C LEU A 61 19.80 17.01 -6.79
N GLN A 62 18.79 17.24 -5.93
CA GLN A 62 18.08 16.18 -5.23
C GLN A 62 17.36 15.24 -6.18
N VAL A 63 16.74 15.76 -7.24
CA VAL A 63 16.12 14.91 -8.28
C VAL A 63 17.16 14.02 -8.96
N LYS A 64 18.33 14.55 -9.32
CA LYS A 64 19.40 13.77 -9.95
C LYS A 64 19.91 12.65 -9.05
N HIS A 65 20.06 12.92 -7.75
CA HIS A 65 20.46 11.89 -6.78
C HIS A 65 19.38 10.82 -6.61
N LEU A 66 18.11 11.23 -6.43
CA LEU A 66 16.98 10.33 -6.26
C LEU A 66 16.66 9.50 -7.52
N THR A 67 17.03 9.99 -8.70
CA THR A 67 16.89 9.28 -9.99
C THR A 67 18.12 8.43 -10.33
N GLY A 68 19.16 8.43 -9.50
CA GLY A 68 20.39 7.65 -9.69
C GLY A 68 21.31 8.18 -10.80
N GLN A 69 21.15 9.44 -11.21
CA GLN A 69 22.00 10.08 -12.22
C GLN A 69 23.35 10.56 -11.66
N ILE A 70 23.43 10.77 -10.34
CA ILE A 70 24.66 11.17 -9.62
C ILE A 70 24.82 10.30 -8.37
N SER A 71 26.07 10.06 -7.96
CA SER A 71 26.38 9.32 -6.73
C SER A 71 26.21 10.21 -5.49
N GLU A 72 26.11 9.59 -4.31
CA GLU A 72 25.97 10.28 -3.02
C GLU A 72 27.14 11.23 -2.72
N GLU A 73 28.36 10.84 -3.10
CA GLU A 73 29.57 11.66 -2.92
C GLU A 73 29.53 12.94 -3.79
N GLU A 74 29.10 12.81 -5.04
CA GLU A 74 29.00 13.91 -5.99
C GLU A 74 27.85 14.87 -5.63
N TYR A 75 26.76 14.34 -5.06
CA TYR A 75 25.66 15.14 -4.51
C TYR A 75 26.13 16.02 -3.34
N LEU A 76 26.91 15.47 -2.40
CA LEU A 76 27.37 16.20 -1.22
C LEU A 76 28.37 17.32 -1.54
N GLU A 77 29.21 17.15 -2.56
CA GLU A 77 30.11 18.20 -3.02
C GLU A 77 29.35 19.34 -3.69
N GLN A 78 28.41 19.03 -4.57
CA GLN A 78 27.63 20.03 -5.28
C GLN A 78 26.65 20.77 -4.35
N GLU A 79 26.08 20.10 -3.35
CA GLU A 79 25.28 20.75 -2.32
C GLU A 79 26.09 21.79 -1.54
N LYS A 80 27.33 21.46 -1.13
CA LYS A 80 28.20 22.41 -0.43
C LYS A 80 28.55 23.62 -1.29
N THR A 81 28.77 23.44 -2.59
CA THR A 81 29.03 24.56 -3.51
C THR A 81 27.79 25.45 -3.70
N ILE A 82 26.59 24.87 -3.79
CA ILE A 82 25.34 25.61 -3.95
C ILE A 82 24.96 26.37 -2.67
N VAL A 83 25.21 25.80 -1.49
CA VAL A 83 24.91 26.43 -0.19
C VAL A 83 25.96 27.47 0.20
N SER A 84 27.20 27.34 -0.29
CA SER A 84 28.29 28.29 -0.03
C SER A 84 28.33 29.47 -1.01
N SER A 85 27.48 29.49 -2.04
CA SER A 85 27.35 30.57 -3.02
C SER A 85 26.20 31.52 -2.70
#